data_AF-B6GCC9-F1
#
_entry.id   AF-B6GCC9-F1
#
_cell.length_a   1.000
_cell.length_b   1.000
_cell.length_c   1.000
_cell.angle_alpha   90.00
_cell.angle_beta   90.00
_cell.angle_gamma   90.00
#
_symmetry.space_group_name_H-M   'P 1'
#
loop_
_entity.id
_entity.type
_entity.pdbx_description
1 polymer ?
#
loop_
_entity_poly.entity_id
_entity_poly.type
_entity_poly.pdbx_seq_one_letter_code
_entity_poly.pdbx_strand_id
1 'polypeptide(L)'
;MLANTARPRAFGESTIRRDMPEALVAGIDRMDGAGRRQTLRAIGRAGAASGFEAACLAAERVVEGGRVPDDATVDVLSRRIAAGSGEHGGADLSVYDGFLRGAVGDGR
;
A
#
# COMPACT_ATOMS: atom_id res chain seq x y z
N MET A 1 2.60 -41.10 -0.09
CA MET A 1 2.11 -39.86 -0.75
C MET A 1 2.08 -38.78 0.33
N LEU A 2 3.15 -37.98 0.45
CA LEU A 2 3.29 -37.00 1.53
C LEU A 2 2.45 -35.76 1.21
N ALA A 3 1.30 -35.61 1.87
CA ALA A 3 0.50 -34.39 1.81
C ALA A 3 1.18 -33.30 2.66
N ASN A 4 1.63 -32.26 1.97
CA ASN A 4 2.31 -31.08 2.47
C ASN A 4 1.54 -30.45 3.65
N THR A 5 2.16 -30.43 4.83
CA THR A 5 1.64 -29.88 6.07
C THR A 5 1.36 -28.38 5.92
N ALA A 6 0.11 -28.00 5.68
CA ALA A 6 -0.32 -26.61 5.82
C ALA A 6 -0.04 -26.17 7.27
N ARG A 7 0.78 -25.13 7.44
CA ARG A 7 1.19 -24.61 8.75
C ARG A 7 -0.06 -24.12 9.49
N PRO A 8 -0.33 -24.49 10.76
CA PRO A 8 -1.60 -24.17 11.46
C PRO A 8 -1.74 -22.70 11.91
N ARG A 9 -1.20 -21.76 11.12
CA ARG A 9 -1.24 -20.29 11.26
C ARG A 9 -0.89 -19.62 9.91
N ALA A 10 -1.26 -20.23 8.78
CA ALA A 10 -1.13 -19.54 7.50
C ALA A 10 -2.10 -18.35 7.49
N PHE A 11 -1.67 -17.19 6.98
CA PHE A 11 -2.52 -16.00 6.81
C PHE A 11 -3.92 -16.36 6.24
N GLY A 12 -3.96 -17.38 5.39
CA GLY A 12 -5.13 -18.19 4.97
C GLY A 12 -6.31 -18.29 5.95
N GLU A 13 -6.04 -18.62 7.22
CA GLU A 13 -7.05 -18.96 8.22
C GLU A 13 -7.11 -17.96 9.40
N SER A 14 -6.41 -16.81 9.30
CA SER A 14 -6.30 -15.87 10.43
C SER A 14 -7.54 -14.98 10.57
N THR A 15 -8.02 -14.79 11.80
CA THR A 15 -9.13 -13.86 12.13
C THR A 15 -8.82 -12.41 11.74
N ILE A 16 -7.54 -12.03 11.71
CA ILE A 16 -7.05 -10.72 11.25
C ILE A 16 -7.47 -10.43 9.80
N ARG A 17 -7.77 -11.44 8.98
CA ARG A 17 -8.30 -11.21 7.62
C ARG A 17 -9.63 -10.47 7.60
N ARG A 18 -10.48 -10.61 8.63
CA ARG A 18 -11.72 -9.84 8.73
C ARG A 18 -11.47 -8.37 9.03
N ASP A 19 -10.32 -8.07 9.63
CA ASP A 19 -9.91 -6.71 10.00
C ASP A 19 -9.11 -6.02 8.88
N MET A 20 -8.89 -6.71 7.75
CA MET A 20 -8.17 -6.20 6.59
C MET A 20 -9.12 -5.96 5.41
N PRO A 21 -8.88 -4.93 4.59
CA PRO A 21 -9.61 -4.72 3.35
C PRO A 21 -9.51 -5.91 2.39
N GLU A 22 -10.61 -6.26 1.71
CA GLU A 22 -10.64 -7.41 0.80
C GLU A 22 -9.65 -7.28 -0.36
N ALA A 23 -9.45 -6.08 -0.90
CA ALA A 23 -8.52 -5.86 -2.01
C ALA A 23 -7.07 -6.08 -1.58
N LEU A 24 -6.71 -5.70 -0.34
CA LEU A 24 -5.41 -6.01 0.25
C LEU A 24 -5.20 -7.52 0.40
N VAL A 25 -6.21 -8.26 0.90
CA VAL A 25 -6.13 -9.71 1.05
C VAL A 25 -5.93 -10.39 -0.32
N ALA A 26 -6.71 -10.00 -1.32
CA ALA A 26 -6.59 -10.52 -2.68
C ALA A 26 -5.21 -10.21 -3.29
N GLY A 27 -4.65 -9.03 -3.02
CA GLY A 27 -3.30 -8.67 -3.44
C GLY A 27 -2.23 -9.55 -2.80
N ILE A 28 -2.28 -9.72 -1.47
CA ILE A 28 -1.34 -10.56 -0.72
C ILE A 28 -1.40 -12.02 -1.15
N ASP A 29 -2.58 -12.52 -1.51
CA ASP A 29 -2.77 -13.90 -1.94
C ASP A 29 -2.16 -14.17 -3.33
N ARG A 30 -2.10 -13.16 -4.21
CA ARG A 30 -1.40 -13.23 -5.49
C ARG A 30 0.13 -13.10 -5.38
N MET A 31 0.64 -12.56 -4.28
CA MET A 31 2.09 -12.40 -4.07
C MET A 31 2.79 -13.73 -3.80
N ASP A 32 4.08 -13.77 -4.14
CA ASP A 32 4.98 -14.85 -3.76
C ASP A 32 5.25 -14.85 -2.23
N GLY A 33 5.93 -15.91 -1.76
CA GLY A 33 6.19 -16.08 -0.32
C GLY A 33 7.12 -15.02 0.27
N ALA A 34 7.93 -14.33 -0.54
CA ALA A 34 8.80 -13.25 -0.10
C ALA A 34 7.99 -11.95 0.07
N GLY A 35 7.24 -11.56 -0.97
CA GLY A 35 6.40 -10.37 -0.96
C GLY A 35 5.30 -10.43 0.09
N ARG A 36 4.70 -11.61 0.31
CA ARG A 36 3.73 -11.82 1.40
C ARG A 36 4.35 -11.57 2.78
N ARG A 37 5.55 -12.11 3.03
CA ARG A 37 6.24 -11.91 4.32
C ARG A 37 6.65 -10.46 4.54
N GLN A 38 7.15 -9.80 3.49
CA GLN A 38 7.51 -8.40 3.53
C GLN A 38 6.30 -7.53 3.86
N THR A 39 5.19 -7.74 3.16
CA THR A 39 3.93 -6.97 3.34
C THR A 39 3.42 -7.08 4.78
N LEU A 40 3.31 -8.30 5.31
CA LEU A 40 2.84 -8.52 6.68
C LEU A 40 3.77 -7.90 7.73
N ARG A 41 5.09 -7.93 7.49
CA ARG A 41 6.08 -7.28 8.36
C ARG A 41 5.95 -5.76 8.32
N ALA A 42 5.70 -5.18 7.15
CA ALA A 42 5.51 -3.74 6.97
C ALA A 42 4.25 -3.26 7.69
N ILE A 43 3.11 -3.95 7.50
CA ILE A 43 1.84 -3.67 8.20
C ILE A 43 2.02 -3.76 9.71
N GLY A 44 2.65 -4.82 10.22
CA GLY A 44 2.86 -5.01 11.66
C GLY A 44 3.70 -3.89 12.30
N ARG A 45 4.73 -3.41 11.59
CA ARG A 45 5.58 -2.29 12.07
C ARG A 45 4.85 -0.96 12.04
N ALA A 46 4.23 -0.63 10.92
CA ALA A 46 3.49 0.62 10.77
C ALA A 46 2.29 0.68 11.72
N GLY A 47 1.60 -0.45 11.93
CA GLY A 47 0.45 -0.56 12.83
C GLY A 47 0.79 -0.23 14.28
N ALA A 48 2.02 -0.48 14.73
CA ALA A 48 2.47 -0.13 16.08
C ALA A 48 2.56 1.39 16.31
N ALA A 49 2.77 2.19 15.25
CA ALA A 49 2.92 3.64 15.32
C ALA A 49 1.65 4.40 14.90
N SER A 50 0.95 3.91 13.87
CA SER A 50 -0.13 4.62 13.19
C SER A 50 -1.51 3.95 13.35
N GLY A 51 -1.58 2.81 14.04
CA GLY A 51 -2.78 1.98 14.12
C GLY A 51 -2.90 1.01 12.95
N PHE A 52 -3.52 -0.14 13.23
CA PHE A 52 -3.60 -1.26 12.28
C PHE A 52 -4.42 -0.94 11.03
N GLU A 53 -5.54 -0.24 11.18
CA GLU A 53 -6.41 0.16 10.06
C GLU A 53 -5.65 1.07 9.08
N ALA A 54 -4.96 2.11 9.58
CA ALA A 54 -4.16 3.00 8.74
C ALA A 54 -3.01 2.27 8.02
N ALA A 55 -2.39 1.29 8.69
CA ALA A 55 -1.37 0.45 8.06
C ALA A 55 -1.94 -0.47 6.97
N CYS A 56 -3.16 -1.01 7.16
CA CYS A 56 -3.83 -1.81 6.15
C CYS A 56 -4.22 -0.98 4.93
N LEU A 57 -4.85 0.18 5.13
CA LEU A 57 -5.20 1.11 4.05
C LEU A 57 -3.97 1.65 3.30
N ALA A 58 -2.83 1.81 3.99
CA ALA A 58 -1.56 2.15 3.35
C ALA A 58 -1.05 1.02 2.45
N ALA A 59 -1.04 -0.21 2.96
CA ALA A 59 -0.59 -1.37 2.20
C ALA A 59 -1.51 -1.65 0.99
N GLU A 60 -2.82 -1.47 1.16
CA GLU A 60 -3.81 -1.61 0.09
C GLU A 60 -3.51 -0.68 -1.09
N ARG A 61 -3.29 0.62 -0.82
CA ARG A 61 -2.94 1.59 -1.87
C ARG A 61 -1.66 1.22 -2.63
N VAL A 62 -0.68 0.60 -1.96
CA VAL A 62 0.56 0.16 -2.62
C VAL A 62 0.30 -1.05 -3.52
N VAL A 63 -0.52 -1.98 -3.06
CA VAL A 63 -0.97 -3.15 -3.82
C VAL A 63 -1.78 -2.75 -5.04
N GLU A 64 -2.71 -1.81 -4.91
CA GLU A 64 -3.49 -1.26 -6.02
C GLU A 64 -2.58 -0.60 -7.06
N GLY A 65 -1.49 0.04 -6.63
CA GLY A 65 -0.43 0.54 -7.49
C GLY A 65 0.48 -0.53 -8.11
N GLY A 66 0.18 -1.83 -7.93
CA GLY A 66 0.92 -2.95 -8.51
C GLY A 66 2.28 -3.25 -7.87
N ARG A 67 2.56 -2.67 -6.69
CA ARG A 67 3.83 -2.82 -5.98
C ARG A 67 3.68 -3.72 -4.77
N VAL A 68 4.77 -4.35 -4.36
CA VAL A 68 4.84 -5.06 -3.07
C VAL A 68 5.05 -4.01 -1.96
N PRO A 69 4.17 -3.95 -0.94
CA PRO A 69 4.35 -3.07 0.21
C PRO A 69 5.66 -3.33 0.95
N ASP A 70 6.49 -2.28 1.02
CA ASP A 70 7.70 -2.24 1.85
C ASP A 70 7.51 -1.36 3.10
N ASP A 71 8.44 -1.44 4.04
CA ASP A 71 8.30 -0.79 5.34
C ASP A 71 8.25 0.73 5.27
N ALA A 72 9.09 1.33 4.43
CA ALA A 72 9.20 2.78 4.35
C ALA A 72 7.94 3.36 3.73
N THR A 73 7.46 2.75 2.65
CA THR A 73 6.25 3.18 1.96
C THR A 73 5.02 3.04 2.86
N VAL A 74 4.87 1.90 3.55
CA VAL A 74 3.73 1.67 4.45
C VAL A 74 3.79 2.57 5.69
N ASP A 75 4.96 2.81 6.29
CA ASP A 75 5.11 3.72 7.43
C ASP A 75 4.66 5.15 7.06
N VAL A 76 5.19 5.70 5.96
CA VAL A 76 4.85 7.07 5.53
C VAL A 76 3.36 7.23 5.22
N LEU A 77 2.79 6.30 4.45
CA LEU A 77 1.36 6.36 4.08
C LEU A 77 0.45 6.15 5.30
N SER A 78 0.80 5.22 6.20
CA SER A 78 0.01 4.97 7.41
C SER A 78 -0.04 6.19 8.32
N ARG A 79 1.09 6.89 8.51
CA ARG A 79 1.14 8.13 9.29
C ARG A 79 0.28 9.21 8.66
N ARG A 80 0.32 9.32 7.33
CA ARG A 80 -0.50 10.29 6.58
C ARG A 80 -2.00 10.04 6.76
N ILE A 81 -2.41 8.76 6.71
CA ILE A 81 -3.80 8.34 6.92
C ILE A 81 -4.22 8.59 8.37
N ALA A 82 -3.39 8.19 9.33
CA ALA A 82 -3.67 8.37 10.76
C ALA A 82 -3.73 9.85 11.17
N ALA A 83 -2.93 10.71 10.54
CA ALA A 83 -2.96 12.16 10.74
C ALA A 83 -4.24 12.81 10.18
N GLY A 84 -5.11 12.05 9.48
CA GLY A 84 -6.34 12.58 8.91
C GLY A 84 -6.09 13.67 7.88
N SER A 85 -4.88 13.74 7.30
CA SER A 85 -4.61 14.67 6.22
C SER A 85 -5.46 14.22 5.04
N GLY A 86 -6.63 14.87 4.91
CA GLY A 86 -7.55 14.65 3.83
C GLY A 86 -6.80 14.65 2.51
N GLU A 87 -7.39 13.98 1.54
CA GLU A 87 -7.05 14.07 0.14
C GLU A 87 -7.10 15.55 -0.26
N HIS A 88 -6.05 16.31 0.07
CA HIS A 88 -5.76 17.57 -0.57
C HIS A 88 -5.52 17.10 -2.00
N GLY A 89 -6.57 17.24 -2.81
CA GLY A 89 -6.57 16.88 -4.22
C GLY A 89 -5.21 17.27 -4.77
N GLY A 90 -4.53 16.28 -5.35
CA GLY A 90 -3.12 16.42 -5.73
C GLY A 90 -2.92 17.79 -6.38
N ALA A 91 -1.82 18.47 -6.00
CA ALA A 91 -1.50 19.79 -6.52
C ALA A 91 -1.79 19.81 -8.03
N ASP A 92 -2.57 20.79 -8.49
CA ASP A 92 -2.91 20.88 -9.91
C ASP A 92 -1.63 21.10 -10.72
N LEU A 93 -1.11 20.01 -11.29
CA LEU A 93 0.12 20.03 -12.07
C LEU A 93 -0.11 20.56 -13.49
N SER A 94 -1.36 20.79 -13.91
CA SER A 94 -1.66 21.38 -15.22
C SER A 94 -1.13 22.82 -15.35
N VAL A 95 -0.84 23.49 -14.23
CA VAL A 95 -0.14 24.77 -14.20
C VAL A 95 1.24 24.70 -14.89
N TYR A 96 1.93 23.54 -14.82
CA TYR A 96 3.21 23.35 -15.50
C TYR A 96 3.06 23.07 -17.00
N ASP A 97 1.89 22.66 -17.48
CA ASP A 97 1.64 22.48 -18.91
C ASP A 97 1.69 23.81 -19.67
N GLY A 98 1.38 24.93 -19.00
CA GLY A 98 1.51 26.28 -19.56
C GLY A 98 2.95 26.67 -19.91
N PHE A 99 3.93 26.17 -19.15
CA PHE A 99 5.36 26.41 -19.42
C PHE A 99 5.84 25.72 -20.70
N LEU A 100 5.33 24.52 -21.00
CA LEU A 100 5.68 23.78 -22.22
C LEU A 100 5.10 24.45 -23.49
N ARG A 101 3.98 25.16 -23.36
CA ARG A 101 3.32 25.84 -24.49
C ARG A 101 3.95 27.21 -24.82
N GLY A 102 4.61 27.86 -23.87
CA GLY A 102 5.34 29.12 -24.07
C GLY A 102 6.65 28.97 -24.86
N ALA A 103 7.36 27.85 -24.70
CA ALA A 103 8.64 27.61 -25.38
C ALA A 103 8.52 27.33 -26.89
N VAL A 104 7.32 27.00 -27.39
CA VAL A 104 7.06 26.76 -28.82
C VAL A 104 6.66 28.05 -29.56
N GLY A 105 6.35 29.13 -28.83
CA GLY A 105 5.87 30.38 -29.40
C GLY A 105 6.95 31.42 -29.74
N ASP A 106 8.15 31.29 -29.18
CA ASP A 106 9.22 32.31 -29.30
C ASP A 106 10.34 31.85 -30.25
N GLY A 107 9.92 31.51 -31.47
CA GLY A 107 10.79 31.13 -32.58
C GLY A 107 10.36 31.83 -33.87
N ARG A 108 10.07 33.13 -33.80
CA ARG A 108 9.88 34.00 -34.97
C ARG A 108 11.00 34.99 -35.12
#